data_AF-T0QBZ8-F1
#
_entry.id   AF-T0QBZ8-F1
#
_cell.length_a   1.000
_cell.length_b   1.000
_cell.length_c   1.000
_cell.angle_alpha   90.00
_cell.angle_beta   90.00
_cell.angle_gamma   90.00
#
_symmetry.space_group_name_H-M   'P 1'
#
loop_
_entity.id
_entity.type
_entity.pdbx_description
1 polymer ?
#
loop_
_entity_poly.entity_id
_entity_poly.type
_entity_poly.pdbx_seq_one_letter_code
_entity_poly.pdbx_strand_id
1 'polypeptide(L)'
;MDRLANDSTVGGGHRTMTDQADKPKKRNASIGFDHEVKYGLKVTVREANEAQEAMCLFCLHFGRQQAEGRTRKPLSTVKMYQPPFRLDNLAQHNLAHHRDRWAEYCVLTYEQKRSYFPTTQPSMMVPPPKRKPVASPTLREPKRAGLTVAESPLPPTSDDVHIAMADERLAMERSKHVMEVEMLRKSVELKKIEVISATMLARQSLADAGIARDEIDLVLPLPRLNATV
;
A
#
# COMPACT_ATOMS: atom_id res chain seq x y z
N MET A 1 -52.06 9.35 -56.99
CA MET A 1 -53.37 8.66 -56.97
C MET A 1 -53.04 7.19 -57.07
N ASP A 2 -53.06 6.31 -56.07
CA ASP A 2 -53.57 6.28 -54.69
C ASP A 2 -52.81 5.16 -53.94
N ARG A 3 -52.40 5.38 -52.67
CA ARG A 3 -52.84 4.60 -51.48
C ARG A 3 -53.32 3.17 -51.79
N LEU A 4 -52.79 2.14 -51.14
CA LEU A 4 -53.15 1.81 -49.75
C LEU A 4 -52.13 0.86 -49.11
N ALA A 5 -51.69 1.24 -47.92
CA ALA A 5 -51.23 0.33 -46.89
C ALA A 5 -52.45 -0.22 -46.13
N ASN A 6 -52.38 -1.50 -45.77
CA ASN A 6 -53.13 -2.14 -44.70
C ASN A 6 -52.29 -3.36 -44.28
N ASP A 7 -52.29 -3.88 -43.07
CA ASP A 7 -52.57 -3.48 -41.68
C ASP A 7 -52.43 -4.82 -40.92
N SER A 8 -52.17 -4.75 -39.62
CA SER A 8 -52.38 -5.82 -38.63
C SER A 8 -51.37 -6.97 -38.54
N THR A 9 -51.03 -7.53 -37.37
CA THR A 9 -51.31 -7.26 -35.94
C THR A 9 -50.50 -8.30 -35.13
N VAL A 10 -50.24 -8.00 -33.84
CA VAL A 10 -49.98 -8.91 -32.70
C VAL A 10 -48.54 -9.05 -32.15
N GLY A 11 -48.44 -8.73 -30.85
CA GLY A 11 -47.61 -9.45 -29.87
C GLY A 11 -46.38 -8.68 -29.42
N GLY A 12 -46.31 -8.04 -28.25
CA GLY A 12 -46.68 -8.59 -26.95
C GLY A 12 -45.51 -9.38 -26.36
N GLY A 13 -44.52 -8.68 -25.80
CA GLY A 13 -43.33 -9.29 -25.20
C GLY A 13 -42.70 -8.37 -24.15
N HIS A 14 -43.24 -8.43 -22.94
CA HIS A 14 -42.71 -7.81 -21.73
C HIS A 14 -41.47 -8.57 -21.22
N ARG A 15 -40.59 -7.85 -20.51
CA ARG A 15 -39.56 -8.31 -19.52
C ARG A 15 -38.15 -8.54 -20.07
N THR A 16 -37.27 -7.55 -19.91
CA THR A 16 -36.29 -7.40 -18.80
C THR A 16 -35.26 -8.53 -18.73
N MET A 17 -34.04 -8.24 -19.18
CA MET A 17 -32.83 -8.76 -18.55
C MET A 17 -31.96 -7.57 -18.20
N THR A 18 -31.77 -7.41 -16.91
CA THR A 18 -30.88 -6.44 -16.28
C THR A 18 -29.45 -6.78 -16.69
N ASP A 19 -28.80 -5.86 -17.41
CA ASP A 19 -27.35 -5.78 -17.49
C ASP A 19 -26.83 -5.43 -16.10
N GLN A 20 -26.75 -6.43 -15.23
CA GLN A 20 -25.90 -6.38 -14.05
C GLN A 20 -24.47 -6.47 -14.55
N ALA A 21 -23.94 -5.31 -14.93
CA ALA A 21 -22.50 -5.10 -15.06
C ALA A 21 -21.83 -5.68 -13.81
N ASP A 22 -21.00 -6.70 -14.04
CA ASP A 22 -20.20 -7.41 -13.06
C ASP A 22 -19.45 -6.36 -12.22
N LYS A 23 -19.92 -6.12 -10.99
CA LYS A 23 -19.21 -5.26 -10.04
C LYS A 23 -17.86 -5.92 -9.83
N PRO A 24 -16.72 -5.24 -10.06
CA PRO A 24 -15.41 -5.86 -9.93
C PRO A 24 -15.28 -6.44 -8.53
N LYS A 25 -15.31 -7.78 -8.44
CA LYS A 25 -15.13 -8.53 -7.21
C LYS A 25 -13.84 -8.01 -6.59
N LYS A 26 -13.96 -7.36 -5.42
CA LYS A 26 -12.81 -6.76 -4.70
C LYS A 26 -11.72 -7.82 -4.66
N ARG A 27 -10.68 -7.63 -5.47
CA ARG A 27 -9.60 -8.60 -5.59
C ARG A 27 -8.91 -8.64 -4.24
N ASN A 28 -9.10 -9.72 -3.49
CA ASN A 28 -8.32 -9.99 -2.30
C ASN A 28 -6.86 -9.97 -2.74
N ALA A 29 -6.04 -9.11 -2.15
CA ALA A 29 -4.64 -9.02 -2.53
C ALA A 29 -3.97 -10.36 -2.20
N SER A 30 -3.44 -11.05 -3.21
CA SER A 30 -2.62 -12.23 -2.99
C SER A 30 -1.24 -11.81 -2.46
N ILE A 31 -0.68 -12.61 -1.56
CA ILE A 31 0.71 -12.42 -1.11
C ILE A 31 1.65 -13.07 -2.13
N GLY A 32 2.23 -12.25 -3.00
CA GLY A 32 3.35 -12.63 -3.85
C GLY A 32 4.70 -12.52 -3.12
N PHE A 33 5.76 -13.03 -3.74
CA PHE A 33 7.11 -13.02 -3.17
C PHE A 33 7.62 -11.59 -2.87
N ASP A 34 7.26 -10.60 -3.71
CA ASP A 34 7.62 -9.20 -3.46
C ASP A 34 6.96 -8.66 -2.18
N HIS A 35 5.74 -9.11 -1.86
CA HIS A 35 5.07 -8.73 -0.62
C HIS A 35 5.73 -9.39 0.60
N GLU A 36 6.28 -10.60 0.46
CA GLU A 36 7.04 -11.26 1.53
C GLU A 36 8.25 -10.44 1.94
N VAL A 37 9.05 -10.01 0.96
CA VAL A 37 10.23 -9.17 1.22
C VAL A 37 9.81 -7.77 1.66
N LYS A 38 8.82 -7.14 1.02
CA LYS A 38 8.41 -5.77 1.33
C LYS A 38 7.91 -5.61 2.77
N TYR A 39 7.13 -6.56 3.27
CA TYR A 39 6.50 -6.48 4.60
C TYR A 39 7.20 -7.32 5.67
N GLY A 40 8.26 -8.06 5.32
CA GLY A 40 8.96 -8.94 6.26
C GLY A 40 8.06 -10.11 6.70
N LEU A 41 7.53 -10.85 5.74
CA LEU A 41 6.69 -12.02 5.96
C LEU A 41 7.36 -13.30 5.48
N LYS A 42 6.92 -14.41 6.04
CA LYS A 42 7.18 -15.76 5.52
C LYS A 42 5.87 -16.46 5.27
N VAL A 43 5.61 -16.84 4.03
CA VAL A 43 4.45 -17.69 3.69
C VAL A 43 4.76 -19.13 4.14
N THR A 44 3.93 -19.68 5.03
CA THR A 44 4.10 -21.05 5.54
C THR A 44 3.35 -22.08 4.73
N VAL A 45 2.19 -21.71 4.21
CA VAL A 45 1.35 -22.59 3.40
C VAL A 45 1.01 -21.84 2.11
N ARG A 46 1.37 -22.45 0.98
CA ARG A 46 1.04 -21.96 -0.36
C ARG A 46 0.35 -23.08 -1.13
N GLU A 47 -0.88 -22.85 -1.57
CA GLU A 47 -1.70 -23.79 -2.31
C GLU A 47 -2.03 -23.19 -3.68
N ALA A 48 -1.80 -23.94 -4.77
CA ALA A 48 -2.00 -23.44 -6.14
C ALA A 48 -1.33 -22.06 -6.41
N ASN A 49 -0.15 -21.84 -5.81
CA ASN A 49 0.59 -20.57 -5.84
C ASN A 49 -0.04 -19.39 -5.06
N GLU A 50 -1.17 -19.60 -4.40
CA GLU A 50 -1.81 -18.65 -3.50
C GLU A 50 -1.37 -18.89 -2.05
N ALA A 51 -0.99 -17.83 -1.35
CA ALA A 51 -0.68 -17.94 0.07
C ALA A 51 -1.97 -18.30 0.84
N GLN A 52 -1.90 -19.26 1.76
CA GLN A 52 -2.99 -19.61 2.68
C GLN A 52 -2.66 -19.20 4.11
N GLU A 53 -1.38 -19.09 4.42
CA GLU A 53 -0.93 -18.64 5.72
C GLU A 53 0.42 -17.94 5.61
N ALA A 54 0.57 -16.81 6.31
CA ALA A 54 1.80 -16.07 6.40
C ALA A 54 2.07 -15.65 7.84
N MET A 55 3.36 -15.59 8.22
CA MET A 55 3.78 -15.15 9.55
C MET A 55 4.67 -13.91 9.47
N CYS A 56 4.57 -13.05 10.48
CA CYS A 56 5.43 -11.89 10.64
C CYS A 56 6.85 -12.30 11.08
N LEU A 57 7.85 -12.01 10.26
CA LEU A 57 9.25 -12.29 10.57
C LEU A 57 9.78 -11.42 11.72
N PHE A 58 9.27 -10.19 11.88
CA PHE A 58 9.64 -9.36 13.02
C PHE A 58 9.17 -9.97 14.34
N CYS A 59 7.93 -10.47 14.39
CA CYS A 59 7.46 -11.21 15.56
C CYS A 59 8.27 -12.47 15.82
N LEU A 60 8.65 -13.20 14.76
CA LEU A 60 9.40 -14.44 14.85
C LEU A 60 10.81 -14.23 15.41
N HIS A 61 11.54 -13.21 14.92
CA HIS A 61 12.94 -13.01 15.27
C HIS A 61 13.15 -12.07 16.46
N PHE A 62 12.35 -11.00 16.58
CA PHE A 62 12.56 -9.96 17.58
C PHE A 62 11.46 -9.93 18.65
N GLY A 63 10.34 -10.61 18.40
CA GLY A 63 9.16 -10.48 19.25
C GLY A 63 8.54 -9.09 19.17
N ARG A 64 7.57 -8.83 20.04
CA ARG A 64 6.91 -7.53 20.12
C ARG A 64 7.85 -6.53 20.79
N GLN A 65 8.07 -5.38 20.13
CA GLN A 65 8.80 -4.28 20.72
C GLN A 65 8.05 -3.73 21.94
N GLN A 66 8.78 -3.57 23.04
CA GLN A 66 8.24 -3.09 24.31
C GLN A 66 8.12 -1.56 24.25
N ALA A 67 6.95 -1.05 24.63
CA ALA A 67 6.78 0.39 24.84
C ALA A 67 7.60 0.82 26.05
N GLU A 68 8.23 2.00 25.95
CA GLU A 68 8.99 2.63 27.02
C GLU A 68 8.14 2.70 28.30
N GLY A 69 8.71 2.29 29.44
CA GLY A 69 8.02 2.29 30.73
C GLY A 69 7.30 0.99 31.12
N ARG A 70 7.22 -0.05 30.27
CA ARG A 70 6.80 -1.39 30.72
C ARG A 70 7.96 -2.08 31.44
N THR A 71 7.67 -2.82 32.51
CA THR A 71 8.68 -3.59 33.28
C THR A 71 8.71 -5.08 32.95
N ARG A 72 7.68 -5.60 32.27
CA ARG A 72 7.56 -7.04 31.94
C ARG A 72 8.00 -7.32 30.50
N LYS A 73 8.81 -8.37 30.32
CA LYS A 73 9.16 -8.92 29.00
C LYS A 73 7.86 -9.27 28.25
N PRO A 74 7.59 -8.69 27.07
CA PRO A 74 6.37 -8.98 26.34
C PRO A 74 6.37 -10.45 25.89
N LEU A 75 5.24 -11.13 26.05
CA LEU A 75 5.04 -12.46 25.48
C LEU A 75 5.13 -12.34 23.95
N SER A 76 6.15 -12.95 23.34
CA SER A 76 6.35 -12.90 21.89
C SER A 76 5.50 -13.97 21.21
N THR A 77 4.22 -13.69 20.99
CA THR A 77 3.40 -14.51 20.10
C THR A 77 3.63 -14.07 18.66
N VAL A 78 3.99 -15.02 17.79
CA VAL A 78 4.16 -14.75 16.35
C VAL A 78 2.81 -14.41 15.72
N LYS A 79 2.72 -13.26 15.05
CA LYS A 79 1.50 -12.89 14.33
C LYS A 79 1.38 -13.71 13.05
N MET A 80 0.31 -14.50 12.98
CA MET A 80 -0.13 -15.23 11.79
C MET A 80 -1.22 -14.45 11.05
N TYR A 81 -1.21 -14.54 9.73
CA TYR A 81 -2.17 -13.95 8.81
C TYR A 81 -2.81 -15.04 7.95
N GLN A 82 -4.10 -14.90 7.71
CA GLN A 82 -4.89 -15.76 6.83
C GLN A 82 -5.66 -14.91 5.83
N PRO A 83 -6.07 -15.48 4.67
CA PRO A 83 -6.92 -14.81 3.70
C PRO A 83 -8.24 -14.30 4.33
N PRO A 84 -8.80 -13.18 3.83
CA PRO A 84 -8.26 -12.32 2.78
C PRO A 84 -7.10 -11.44 3.30
N PHE A 85 -5.97 -11.46 2.60
CA PHE A 85 -4.85 -10.62 3.01
C PHE A 85 -5.11 -9.16 2.67
N ARG A 86 -4.89 -8.31 3.65
CA ARG A 86 -4.92 -6.86 3.50
C ARG A 86 -3.53 -6.32 3.78
N LEU A 87 -2.89 -5.75 2.77
CA LEU A 87 -1.52 -5.24 2.89
C LEU A 87 -1.42 -4.12 3.94
N ASP A 88 -2.47 -3.32 4.08
CA ASP A 88 -2.56 -2.27 5.11
C ASP A 88 -2.44 -2.85 6.53
N ASN A 89 -3.03 -4.01 6.79
CA ASN A 89 -2.95 -4.67 8.10
C ASN A 89 -1.54 -5.16 8.41
N LEU A 90 -0.76 -5.53 7.37
CA LEU A 90 0.63 -5.93 7.51
C LEU A 90 1.48 -4.72 7.93
N ALA A 91 1.32 -3.60 7.21
CA ALA A 91 2.03 -2.36 7.50
C ALA A 91 1.66 -1.82 8.89
N GLN A 92 0.37 -1.77 9.22
CA GLN A 92 -0.12 -1.29 10.51
C GLN A 92 0.39 -2.14 11.66
N HIS A 93 0.47 -3.46 11.49
CA HIS A 93 1.04 -4.35 12.48
C HIS A 93 2.52 -4.02 12.76
N ASN A 94 3.33 -3.88 11.70
CA ASN A 94 4.74 -3.53 11.83
C ASN A 94 4.90 -2.17 12.52
N LEU A 95 4.11 -1.17 12.13
CA LEU A 95 4.12 0.15 12.76
C LEU A 95 3.65 0.13 14.21
N ALA A 96 2.71 -0.75 14.58
CA ALA A 96 2.20 -0.78 15.95
C ALA A 96 3.10 -1.56 16.90
N HIS A 97 3.85 -2.56 16.41
CA HIS A 97 4.49 -3.57 17.27
C HIS A 97 5.99 -3.74 17.04
N HIS A 98 6.53 -3.17 15.97
CA HIS A 98 7.94 -3.27 15.57
C HIS A 98 8.46 -1.93 15.04
N ARG A 99 8.07 -0.81 15.65
CA ARG A 99 8.32 0.56 15.15
C ARG A 99 9.75 0.78 14.69
N ASP A 100 10.73 0.51 15.55
CA ASP A 100 12.12 0.87 15.28
C ASP A 100 12.71 -0.05 14.21
N ARG A 101 12.48 -1.36 14.36
CA ARG A 101 12.93 -2.36 13.39
C ARG A 101 12.28 -2.19 12.03
N TRP A 102 11.02 -1.76 11.99
CA TRP A 102 10.30 -1.48 10.76
C TRP A 102 10.83 -0.22 10.08
N ALA A 103 11.13 0.83 10.83
CA ALA A 103 11.76 2.05 10.30
C ALA A 103 13.14 1.75 9.70
N GLU A 104 13.99 1.02 10.44
CA GLU A 104 15.28 0.53 9.94
C GLU A 104 15.10 -0.31 8.67
N TYR A 105 14.14 -1.23 8.67
CA TYR A 105 13.90 -2.10 7.52
C TYR A 105 13.41 -1.35 6.30
N CYS A 106 12.60 -0.29 6.45
CA CYS A 106 12.02 0.43 5.32
C CYS A 106 13.08 1.08 4.43
N VAL A 107 14.16 1.59 5.02
CA VAL A 107 15.26 2.28 4.31
C VAL A 107 16.25 1.32 3.63
N LEU A 108 16.20 0.03 3.94
CA LEU A 108 17.07 -0.98 3.33
C LEU A 108 16.74 -1.21 1.85
N THR A 109 17.78 -1.52 1.07
CA THR A 109 17.62 -1.99 -0.32
C THR A 109 16.97 -3.37 -0.37
N TYR A 110 16.50 -3.77 -1.54
CA TYR A 110 15.85 -5.09 -1.71
C TYR A 110 16.79 -6.25 -1.32
N GLU A 111 18.06 -6.18 -1.68
CA GLU A 111 19.06 -7.21 -1.34
C GLU A 111 19.31 -7.27 0.17
N GLN A 112 19.46 -6.12 0.81
CA GLN A 112 19.64 -6.04 2.26
C GLN A 112 18.43 -6.58 3.02
N LYS A 113 17.21 -6.33 2.53
CA LYS A 113 15.96 -6.87 3.08
C LYS A 113 15.93 -8.39 3.04
N ARG A 114 16.45 -9.01 1.98
CA ARG A 114 16.51 -10.47 1.84
C ARG A 114 17.44 -11.14 2.86
N SER A 115 18.48 -10.45 3.30
CA SER A 115 19.43 -10.95 4.31
C SER A 115 19.17 -10.45 5.73
N TYR A 116 18.15 -9.60 5.93
CA TYR A 116 17.88 -8.96 7.23
C TYR A 116 17.45 -9.95 8.32
N PHE A 117 16.70 -10.99 7.94
CA PHE A 117 16.24 -12.03 8.85
C PHE A 117 17.12 -13.28 8.67
N PRO A 118 17.79 -13.77 9.74
CA PRO A 118 18.60 -14.98 9.65
C PRO A 118 17.71 -16.20 9.35
N THR A 119 18.19 -17.10 8.48
CA THR A 119 17.43 -18.30 8.06
C THR A 119 17.16 -19.28 9.20
N THR A 120 17.95 -19.21 10.28
CA THR A 120 17.76 -20.03 11.48
C THR A 120 16.50 -19.58 12.21
N GLN A 121 15.43 -20.37 12.11
CA GLN A 121 14.27 -20.19 12.98
C GLN A 121 14.72 -20.33 14.43
N PRO A 122 14.52 -19.33 15.31
CA PRO A 122 14.64 -19.59 16.73
C PRO A 122 13.58 -20.61 17.12
N SER A 123 14.01 -21.73 17.70
CA SER A 123 13.15 -22.82 18.18
C SER A 123 12.20 -22.30 19.26
N MET A 124 11.00 -21.87 18.87
CA MET A 124 9.93 -21.51 19.79
C MET A 124 8.67 -22.22 19.33
N MET A 125 8.24 -23.19 20.14
CA MET A 125 7.04 -24.01 19.94
C MET A 125 5.82 -23.11 19.71
N VAL A 126 5.12 -23.30 18.59
CA VAL A 126 3.84 -22.66 18.29
C VAL A 126 2.75 -23.37 19.09
N PRO A 127 2.07 -22.75 20.08
CA PRO A 127 0.88 -23.34 20.66
C PRO A 127 -0.35 -23.10 19.74
N PRO A 128 -1.26 -24.07 19.61
CA PRO A 128 -2.42 -23.98 18.73
C PRO A 128 -3.46 -22.94 19.21
N PRO A 129 -4.20 -22.29 18.29
CA PRO A 129 -5.17 -21.26 18.63
C PRO A 129 -6.42 -21.85 19.31
N LYS A 130 -6.59 -21.60 20.62
CA LYS A 130 -7.84 -21.90 21.33
C LYS A 130 -8.85 -20.78 21.10
N ARG A 131 -9.92 -21.08 20.35
CA ARG A 131 -11.15 -20.26 20.29
C ARG A 131 -11.89 -20.38 21.63
N LYS A 132 -12.41 -19.26 22.16
CA LYS A 132 -13.49 -19.27 23.16
C LYS A 132 -14.63 -18.36 22.68
N PRO A 133 -15.90 -18.80 22.75
CA PRO A 133 -17.06 -17.97 22.46
C PRO A 133 -17.66 -17.30 23.70
N VAL A 134 -18.29 -16.14 23.46
CA VAL A 134 -19.62 -15.70 23.94
C VAL A 134 -19.76 -14.90 25.26
N ALA A 135 -20.54 -13.82 25.10
CA ALA A 135 -21.48 -13.13 26.01
C ALA A 135 -21.00 -12.05 27.00
N SER A 136 -21.37 -10.80 26.68
CA SER A 136 -22.00 -9.85 27.63
C SER A 136 -23.47 -10.22 27.83
N PRO A 137 -24.15 -9.88 28.95
CA PRO A 137 -24.70 -8.53 29.20
C PRO A 137 -24.61 -8.16 30.72
N THR A 138 -24.98 -7.02 31.32
CA THR A 138 -26.04 -6.02 31.09
C THR A 138 -25.82 -4.81 32.03
N LEU A 139 -26.43 -3.68 31.67
CA LEU A 139 -26.65 -2.39 32.35
C LEU A 139 -26.83 -2.35 33.88
N ARG A 140 -26.42 -1.22 34.50
CA ARG A 140 -27.22 -0.38 35.43
C ARG A 140 -26.50 0.92 35.85
N GLU A 141 -27.18 2.05 35.65
CA GLU A 141 -27.05 3.35 36.36
C GLU A 141 -28.36 3.57 37.17
N PRO A 142 -28.58 4.65 37.98
CA PRO A 142 -27.74 5.81 38.38
C PRO A 142 -27.79 6.14 39.91
N LYS A 143 -27.08 7.20 40.38
CA LYS A 143 -27.62 8.36 41.16
C LYS A 143 -26.55 9.14 42.00
N ARG A 144 -26.13 10.29 41.45
CA ARG A 144 -25.97 11.66 42.02
C ARG A 144 -25.60 11.88 43.51
N ALA A 145 -24.50 12.61 43.77
CA ALA A 145 -24.44 14.02 44.26
C ALA A 145 -23.12 14.36 44.98
N GLY A 146 -22.59 15.58 44.74
CA GLY A 146 -21.65 16.26 45.65
C GLY A 146 -20.53 17.06 44.95
N LEU A 147 -20.71 18.37 44.78
CA LEU A 147 -19.65 19.33 44.41
C LEU A 147 -18.70 19.60 45.59
N THR A 148 -17.42 19.87 45.31
CA THR A 148 -16.70 21.05 45.85
C THR A 148 -15.58 21.47 44.88
N VAL A 149 -15.42 22.80 44.78
CA VAL A 149 -14.48 23.54 43.93
C VAL A 149 -13.16 23.70 44.67
N ALA A 150 -12.03 23.52 43.97
CA ALA A 150 -10.76 24.15 44.31
C ALA A 150 -9.99 24.45 43.02
N GLU A 151 -9.67 25.72 42.85
CA GLU A 151 -9.06 26.36 41.68
C GLU A 151 -7.54 26.22 41.73
N SER A 152 -6.93 25.69 40.66
CA SER A 152 -5.48 25.78 40.36
C SER A 152 -5.19 25.42 38.89
N PRO A 153 -4.06 25.89 38.33
CA PRO A 153 -3.95 26.31 36.93
C PRO A 153 -4.06 25.17 35.90
N LEU A 154 -4.76 25.46 34.80
CA LEU A 154 -5.06 24.56 33.68
C LEU A 154 -3.79 23.96 33.04
N PRO A 155 -3.67 22.62 32.97
CA PRO A 155 -2.80 21.96 32.01
C PRO A 155 -3.42 22.05 30.59
N PRO A 156 -2.61 22.07 29.51
CA PRO A 156 -3.12 22.09 28.14
C PRO A 156 -4.03 20.88 27.91
N THR A 157 -5.22 21.12 27.34
CA THR A 157 -6.25 20.10 27.19
C THR A 157 -5.82 19.07 26.12
N SER A 158 -6.32 17.84 26.25
CA SER A 158 -5.98 16.70 25.38
C SER A 158 -6.24 16.93 23.88
N ASP A 159 -7.02 17.95 23.55
CA ASP A 159 -7.36 18.32 22.18
C ASP A 159 -6.19 19.05 21.49
N ASP A 160 -5.38 19.83 22.20
CA ASP A 160 -4.23 20.56 21.63
C ASP A 160 -3.09 19.61 21.18
N VAL A 161 -2.88 18.52 21.90
CA VAL A 161 -1.86 17.50 21.54
C VAL A 161 -2.30 16.68 20.34
N HIS A 162 -3.60 16.39 20.22
CA HIS A 162 -4.17 15.68 19.08
C HIS A 162 -4.18 16.53 17.79
N ILE A 163 -4.43 17.84 17.91
CA ILE A 163 -4.36 18.79 16.78
C ILE A 163 -2.91 18.94 16.30
N ALA A 164 -1.93 19.06 17.21
CA ALA A 164 -0.52 19.14 16.85
C ALA A 164 -0.02 17.87 16.12
N MET A 165 -0.42 16.67 16.57
CA MET A 165 -0.07 15.41 15.89
C MET A 165 -0.77 15.24 14.53
N ALA A 166 -1.96 15.81 14.35
CA ALA A 166 -2.64 15.84 13.06
C ALA A 166 -1.95 16.78 12.06
N ASP A 167 -1.46 17.93 12.53
CA ASP A 167 -0.73 18.91 11.73
C ASP A 167 0.65 18.39 11.31
N GLU A 168 1.38 17.71 12.20
CA GLU A 168 2.66 17.05 11.89
C GLU A 168 2.51 15.95 10.83
N ARG A 169 1.42 15.17 10.90
CA ARG A 169 1.09 14.16 9.89
C ARG A 169 0.76 14.79 8.53
N LEU A 170 0.04 15.91 8.51
CA LEU A 170 -0.27 16.65 7.30
C LEU A 170 0.99 17.26 6.67
N ALA A 171 1.92 17.76 7.49
CA ALA A 171 3.21 18.26 7.04
C ALA A 171 4.08 17.15 6.41
N MET A 172 4.12 15.96 7.02
CA MET A 172 4.78 14.78 6.44
C MET A 172 4.15 14.34 5.12
N GLU A 173 2.81 14.36 5.02
CA GLU A 173 2.10 13.98 3.80
C GLU A 173 2.35 14.97 2.66
N ARG A 174 2.44 16.27 2.97
CA ARG A 174 2.88 17.31 2.01
C ARG A 174 4.33 17.11 1.59
N SER A 175 5.25 16.82 2.51
CA SER A 175 6.65 16.54 2.20
C SER A 175 6.80 15.32 1.29
N LYS A 176 6.05 14.24 1.57
CA LYS A 176 5.96 13.06 0.71
C LYS A 176 5.47 13.42 -0.69
N HIS A 177 4.41 14.23 -0.80
CA HIS A 177 3.88 14.65 -2.09
C HIS A 177 4.87 15.51 -2.89
N VAL A 178 5.58 16.43 -2.21
CA VAL A 178 6.65 17.24 -2.83
C VAL A 178 7.74 16.35 -3.40
N MET A 179 8.20 15.37 -2.62
CA MET A 179 9.23 14.42 -3.07
C MET A 179 8.74 13.56 -4.24
N GLU A 180 7.47 13.13 -4.22
CA GLU A 180 6.86 12.37 -5.31
C GLU A 180 6.81 13.18 -6.61
N VAL A 181 6.40 14.45 -6.54
CA VAL A 181 6.38 15.36 -7.70
C VAL A 181 7.79 15.61 -8.21
N GLU A 182 8.78 15.78 -7.33
CA GLU A 182 10.17 15.97 -7.72
C GLU A 182 10.75 14.73 -8.43
N MET A 183 10.43 13.53 -7.91
CA MET A 183 10.84 12.26 -8.52
C MET A 183 10.21 12.08 -9.91
N LEU A 184 8.93 12.43 -10.07
CA LEU A 184 8.26 12.41 -11.37
C LEU A 184 8.89 13.41 -12.34
N ARG A 185 9.25 14.61 -11.88
CA ARG A 185 9.95 15.61 -12.70
C ARG A 185 11.31 15.08 -13.19
N LYS A 186 12.10 14.45 -12.31
CA LYS A 186 13.36 13.81 -12.69
C LYS A 186 13.14 12.65 -13.67
N SER A 187 12.08 11.85 -13.49
CA SER A 187 11.73 10.78 -14.42
C SER A 187 11.40 11.30 -15.83
N VAL A 188 10.66 12.42 -15.94
CA VAL A 188 10.40 13.07 -17.22
C VAL A 188 11.70 13.55 -17.88
N GLU A 189 12.61 14.12 -17.11
CA GLU A 189 13.89 14.60 -17.65
C GLU A 189 14.77 13.46 -18.17
N LEU A 190 14.85 12.35 -17.43
CA LEU A 190 15.55 11.15 -17.88
C LEU A 190 14.95 10.60 -19.18
N LYS A 191 13.62 10.57 -19.29
CA LYS A 191 12.93 10.14 -20.53
C LYS A 191 13.23 11.07 -21.71
N LYS A 192 13.41 12.38 -21.49
CA LYS A 192 13.84 13.29 -22.56
C LYS A 192 15.25 12.94 -23.07
N ILE A 193 16.18 12.68 -22.15
CA ILE A 193 17.55 12.27 -22.50
C ILE A 193 17.53 10.95 -23.27
N GLU A 194 16.74 9.98 -22.82
CA GLU A 194 16.57 8.69 -23.49
C GLU A 194 16.05 8.84 -24.92
N VAL A 195 15.01 9.66 -25.12
CA VAL A 195 14.48 9.96 -26.45
C VAL A 195 15.53 10.63 -27.32
N ILE A 196 16.24 11.65 -26.82
CA ILE A 196 17.32 12.31 -27.57
C ILE A 196 18.40 11.30 -27.96
N SER A 197 18.85 10.48 -27.02
CA SER A 197 19.87 9.45 -27.27
C SER A 197 19.42 8.43 -28.30
N ALA A 198 18.18 7.94 -28.19
CA ALA A 198 17.60 6.99 -29.13
C ALA A 198 17.46 7.59 -30.54
N THR A 199 16.99 8.84 -30.64
CA THR A 199 16.92 9.57 -31.91
C THR A 199 18.31 9.76 -32.52
N MET A 200 19.32 10.13 -31.72
CA MET A 200 20.70 10.29 -32.21
C MET A 200 21.28 8.97 -32.73
N LEU A 201 21.06 7.86 -32.02
CA LEU A 201 21.50 6.53 -32.46
C LEU A 201 20.80 6.09 -33.75
N ALA A 202 19.48 6.31 -33.87
CA ALA A 202 18.73 6.00 -35.08
C ALA A 202 19.25 6.81 -36.28
N ARG A 203 19.54 8.10 -36.08
CA ARG A 203 20.13 8.96 -37.12
C ARG A 203 21.52 8.46 -37.55
N GLN A 204 22.36 8.05 -36.59
CA GLN A 204 23.66 7.47 -36.90
C GLN A 204 23.53 6.19 -37.74
N SER A 205 22.60 5.30 -37.37
CA SER A 205 22.36 4.08 -38.14
C SER A 205 21.89 4.34 -39.58
N LEU A 206 21.08 5.38 -39.80
CA LEU A 206 20.63 5.74 -41.16
C LEU A 206 21.78 6.37 -41.97
N ALA A 207 22.64 7.17 -41.32
CA ALA A 207 23.82 7.74 -41.96
C ALA A 207 24.82 6.64 -42.37
N ASP A 208 25.04 5.64 -41.50
CA ASP A 208 25.91 4.50 -41.79
C ASP A 208 25.36 3.62 -42.93
N ALA A 209 24.04 3.62 -43.14
CA ALA A 209 23.38 2.99 -44.27
C ALA A 209 23.45 3.82 -45.58
N GLY A 210 24.09 4.99 -45.55
CA GLY A 210 24.29 5.86 -46.72
C GLY A 210 23.13 6.80 -47.04
N ILE A 211 22.16 6.96 -46.13
CA ILE A 211 21.03 7.88 -46.32
C ILE A 211 21.51 9.32 -46.13
N ALA A 212 21.05 10.21 -47.00
CA ALA A 212 21.45 11.62 -46.97
C ALA A 212 20.91 12.33 -45.71
N ARG A 213 21.68 13.28 -45.17
CA ARG A 213 21.37 13.92 -43.88
C ARG A 213 20.05 14.70 -43.90
N ASP A 214 19.74 15.32 -45.02
CA ASP A 214 18.48 16.04 -45.29
C ASP A 214 17.27 15.11 -45.26
N GLU A 215 17.39 13.90 -45.81
CA GLU A 215 16.34 12.88 -45.71
C GLU A 215 16.15 12.40 -44.26
N ILE A 216 17.24 12.23 -43.51
CA ILE A 216 17.20 11.87 -42.09
C ILE A 216 16.54 12.97 -41.25
N ASP A 217 16.82 14.24 -41.55
CA ASP A 217 16.24 15.39 -40.84
C ASP A 217 14.73 15.53 -41.05
N LEU A 218 14.21 15.11 -42.21
CA LEU A 218 12.78 15.08 -42.50
C LEU A 218 12.04 14.00 -41.69
N VAL A 219 12.67 12.85 -41.47
CA VAL A 219 12.04 11.68 -40.81
C VAL A 219 12.25 11.68 -39.30
N LEU A 220 13.42 12.11 -38.82
CA LEU A 220 13.82 12.09 -37.42
C LEU A 220 14.35 13.45 -36.97
N PRO A 221 13.49 14.47 -36.84
CA PRO A 221 13.91 15.82 -36.45
C PRO A 221 14.47 15.84 -35.03
N LEU A 222 15.56 16.58 -34.82
CA LEU A 222 16.13 16.76 -33.49
C LEU A 222 15.17 17.58 -32.61
N PRO A 223 14.93 17.17 -31.35
CA PRO A 223 14.20 17.98 -30.40
C PRO A 223 14.89 19.34 -30.23
N ARG A 224 14.13 20.43 -30.36
CA ARG A 224 14.67 21.78 -30.11
C ARG A 224 15.00 21.90 -28.63
N LEU A 225 16.29 21.97 -28.30
CA LEU A 225 16.74 22.38 -26.99
C LEU A 225 16.38 23.85 -26.88
N ASN A 226 15.40 24.20 -26.04
CA ASN A 226 15.08 25.59 -25.76
C ASN A 226 16.31 26.23 -25.10
N ALA A 227 17.14 26.90 -25.90
CA ALA A 227 18.22 27.74 -25.42
C ALA A 227 17.58 28.97 -24.79
N THR A 228 17.31 28.93 -23.49
CA THR A 228 17.11 30.14 -22.69
C THR A 228 18.41 30.93 -22.70
N VAL A 229 18.42 32.02 -23.46
CA VAL A 229 19.35 33.15 -23.34
C VAL A 229 19.00 33.93 -22.08
#